data_AF-A0A0D2I6V4-F1
#
_entry.id   AF-A0A0D2I6V4-F1
#
_cell.length_a   1.000
_cell.length_b   1.000
_cell.length_c   1.000
_cell.angle_alpha   90.00
_cell.angle_beta   90.00
_cell.angle_gamma   90.00
#
_symmetry.space_group_name_H-M   'P 1'
#
loop_
_entity.id
_entity.type
_entity.pdbx_description
1 polymer ?
#
loop_
_entity_poly.entity_id
_entity_poly.type
_entity_poly.pdbx_seq_one_letter_code
_entity_poly.pdbx_strand_id
1 'polypeptide(L)'
;MVFHALKESWTLLTPTEKRNVTIYIAGIILYKFGLEAFNGSIVALATNKYDYEAWLTDSTPKTFERVGLLTGLNQAFQRVGSILIAPLIKRWLTKLVLSCAILVFSVMTAILLIVDAGTGGRFKPDNWSDNHDEDDFGYYGSYNANGIIPIYCVSGIAHGMVELICRVIPRDIVGGNVQNLRRMDALVHIFYEISGTAGAFCTALALIPSFGNNYSFLITPIFFAVASIVWFFISNLNYRKPLKEGGNYLLAVGMGFWLSLNLSGLVSRSFSVLPNSSGFCQATPLPYMVTDISKMVLRPLWPDGI
;
A
#
# COMPACT_ATOMS: atom_id res chain seq x y z
N MET A 1 8.84 22.75 -19.24
CA MET A 1 7.41 22.88 -18.90
C MET A 1 7.09 22.35 -17.50
N VAL A 2 7.40 21.09 -17.17
CA VAL A 2 7.16 20.49 -15.84
C VAL A 2 7.83 21.26 -14.69
N PHE A 3 9.13 21.58 -14.80
CA PHE A 3 9.85 22.36 -13.79
C PHE A 3 9.26 23.76 -13.54
N HIS A 4 8.68 24.38 -14.57
CA HIS A 4 8.03 25.69 -14.45
C HIS A 4 6.72 25.59 -13.66
N ALA A 5 5.90 24.58 -13.97
CA ALA A 5 4.67 24.28 -13.24
C ALA A 5 4.93 23.90 -11.77
N LEU A 6 6.02 23.17 -11.50
CA LEU A 6 6.47 22.87 -10.14
C LEU A 6 6.89 24.14 -9.40
N LYS A 7 7.67 25.01 -10.04
CA LYS A 7 8.12 26.29 -9.45
C LYS A 7 6.95 27.22 -9.12
N GLU A 8 5.97 27.34 -10.02
CA GLU A 8 4.75 28.12 -9.79
C GLU A 8 3.84 27.52 -8.72
N SER A 9 3.76 26.20 -8.64
CA SER A 9 3.00 25.53 -7.57
C SER A 9 3.68 25.74 -6.21
N TRP A 10 5.01 25.78 -6.20
CA TRP A 10 5.80 26.03 -4.99
C TRP A 10 5.67 27.46 -4.49
N THR A 11 5.65 28.47 -5.36
CA THR A 11 5.61 29.87 -4.93
C THR A 11 4.31 30.26 -4.23
N LEU A 12 3.20 29.55 -4.50
CA LEU A 12 1.87 29.82 -3.95
C LEU A 12 1.66 29.37 -2.50
N LEU A 13 2.57 28.56 -1.95
CA LEU A 13 2.45 28.01 -0.60
C LEU A 13 3.11 28.92 0.45
N THR A 14 2.51 29.01 1.63
CA THR A 14 3.14 29.68 2.78
C THR A 14 4.40 28.93 3.24
N PRO A 15 5.36 29.57 3.92
CA PRO A 15 6.59 28.92 4.38
C PRO A 15 6.35 27.70 5.27
N THR A 16 5.29 27.74 6.09
CA THR A 16 4.86 26.65 6.97
C THR A 16 4.23 25.49 6.20
N GLU A 17 3.39 25.78 5.21
CA GLU A 17 2.83 24.76 4.32
C GLU A 17 3.94 24.10 3.51
N LYS A 18 4.86 24.88 2.92
CA LYS A 18 6.03 24.38 2.18
C LYS A 18 6.79 23.34 2.99
N ARG A 19 7.15 23.64 4.24
CA ARG A 19 7.86 22.69 5.10
C ARG A 19 7.08 21.39 5.31
N ASN A 20 5.78 21.49 5.64
CA ASN A 20 4.95 20.29 5.86
C ASN A 20 4.76 19.48 4.58
N VAL A 21 4.60 20.14 3.44
CA VAL A 21 4.51 19.52 2.12
C VAL A 21 5.82 18.83 1.75
N THR A 22 6.99 19.45 1.98
CA THR A 22 8.29 18.83 1.74
C THR A 22 8.46 17.55 2.56
N ILE A 23 8.18 17.62 3.86
CA ILE A 23 8.29 16.46 4.76
C ILE A 23 7.33 15.35 4.31
N TYR A 24 6.10 15.73 3.94
CA TYR A 24 5.10 14.80 3.46
C TYR A 24 5.53 14.10 2.16
N ILE A 25 6.02 14.85 1.17
CA ILE A 25 6.54 14.32 -0.09
C ILE A 25 7.78 13.43 0.14
N ALA A 26 8.68 13.83 1.03
CA ALA A 26 9.83 13.00 1.36
C ALA A 26 9.38 11.63 1.88
N GLY A 27 8.42 11.60 2.80
CA GLY A 27 7.86 10.34 3.29
C GLY A 27 7.09 9.55 2.23
N ILE A 28 6.30 10.20 1.35
CA ILE A 28 5.54 9.50 0.30
C ILE A 28 6.47 8.81 -0.69
N ILE A 29 7.60 9.45 -1.03
CA ILE A 29 8.61 8.90 -1.94
C ILE A 29 9.23 7.65 -1.32
N LEU A 30 9.68 7.72 -0.06
CA LEU A 30 10.29 6.59 0.64
C LEU A 30 9.30 5.42 0.79
N TYR A 31 8.05 5.75 1.16
CA TYR A 31 6.97 4.77 1.29
C TYR A 31 6.67 4.09 -0.05
N LYS A 32 6.45 4.85 -1.13
CA LYS A 32 6.05 4.27 -2.41
C LYS A 32 7.19 3.50 -3.07
N PHE A 33 8.43 3.98 -2.94
CA PHE A 33 9.61 3.23 -3.34
C PHE A 33 9.70 1.87 -2.63
N GLY A 34 9.60 1.86 -1.31
CA GLY A 34 9.67 0.62 -0.52
C GLY A 34 8.50 -0.33 -0.78
N LEU A 35 7.31 0.20 -1.03
CA LEU A 35 6.10 -0.56 -1.34
C LEU A 35 6.19 -1.26 -2.69
N GLU A 36 6.62 -0.55 -3.72
CA GLU A 36 6.74 -1.14 -5.05
C GLU A 36 7.85 -2.19 -5.09
N ALA A 37 8.95 -1.93 -4.37
CA ALA A 37 9.99 -2.91 -4.18
C ALA A 37 9.47 -4.17 -3.46
N PHE A 38 8.70 -4.00 -2.38
CA PHE A 38 8.11 -5.11 -1.66
C PHE A 38 7.14 -5.93 -2.51
N ASN A 39 6.24 -5.29 -3.25
CA ASN A 39 5.22 -5.98 -4.05
C ASN A 39 5.84 -6.81 -5.17
N GLY A 40 6.88 -6.30 -5.86
CA GLY A 40 7.61 -7.07 -6.87
C GLY A 40 8.34 -8.26 -6.26
N SER A 41 9.07 -8.01 -5.17
CA SER A 41 9.87 -9.01 -4.46
C SER A 41 9.06 -10.14 -3.85
N ILE A 42 7.94 -9.83 -3.17
CA ILE A 42 7.16 -10.84 -2.44
C ILE A 42 6.46 -11.81 -3.39
N VAL A 43 6.00 -11.32 -4.55
CA VAL A 43 5.38 -12.16 -5.58
C VAL A 43 6.44 -13.07 -6.20
N ALA A 44 7.62 -12.55 -6.52
CA ALA A 44 8.74 -13.34 -7.04
C ALA A 44 9.20 -14.42 -6.03
N LEU A 45 9.31 -14.06 -4.74
CA LEU A 45 9.64 -15.01 -3.68
C LEU A 45 8.57 -16.10 -3.56
N ALA A 46 7.29 -15.73 -3.53
CA ALA A 46 6.20 -16.68 -3.38
C ALA A 46 6.15 -17.68 -4.55
N THR A 47 6.29 -17.20 -5.79
CA THR A 47 6.33 -18.06 -6.98
C THR A 47 7.43 -19.11 -6.85
N ASN A 48 8.68 -18.66 -6.65
CA ASN A 48 9.82 -19.58 -6.59
C ASN A 48 9.75 -20.53 -5.40
N LYS A 49 9.24 -20.07 -4.24
CA LYS A 49 9.16 -20.92 -3.05
C LYS A 49 8.08 -21.99 -3.18
N TYR A 50 6.94 -21.68 -3.80
CA TYR A 50 5.91 -22.70 -4.06
C TYR A 50 6.35 -23.73 -5.12
N ASP A 51 7.08 -23.30 -6.15
CA ASP A 51 7.67 -24.21 -7.13
C ASP A 51 8.74 -25.11 -6.49
N TYR A 52 9.60 -24.53 -5.63
CA TYR A 52 10.62 -25.29 -4.90
C TYR A 52 10.03 -26.32 -3.93
N GLU A 53 8.98 -25.97 -3.18
CA GLU A 53 8.28 -26.93 -2.30
C GLU A 53 7.61 -28.06 -3.09
N ALA A 54 7.05 -27.75 -4.27
CA ALA A 54 6.44 -28.74 -5.14
C ALA A 54 7.48 -29.75 -5.65
N TRP A 55 8.67 -29.27 -6.03
CA TRP A 55 9.80 -30.08 -6.45
C TRP A 55 10.33 -30.99 -5.32
N LEU A 56 10.56 -30.44 -4.12
CA LEU A 56 11.03 -31.22 -2.96
C LEU A 56 10.07 -32.34 -2.53
N THR A 57 8.76 -32.12 -2.71
CA THR A 57 7.71 -33.03 -2.24
C THR A 57 7.17 -33.94 -3.37
N ASP A 58 7.75 -33.87 -4.57
CA ASP A 58 7.28 -34.57 -5.79
C ASP A 58 5.76 -34.42 -6.01
N SER A 59 5.27 -33.20 -5.81
CA SER A 59 3.83 -32.88 -5.83
C SER A 59 3.50 -31.92 -6.98
N THR A 60 2.23 -31.88 -7.40
CA THR A 60 1.83 -31.03 -8.53
C THR A 60 1.97 -29.54 -8.19
N PRO A 61 2.65 -28.73 -9.03
CA PRO A 61 2.86 -27.30 -8.76
C PRO A 61 1.52 -26.55 -8.84
N LYS A 62 1.09 -25.99 -7.69
CA LYS A 62 -0.12 -25.15 -7.57
C LYS A 62 0.24 -23.67 -7.37
N THR A 63 1.33 -23.24 -7.99
CA THR A 63 1.96 -21.94 -7.74
C THR A 63 1.06 -20.78 -8.14
N PHE A 64 0.48 -20.81 -9.35
CA PHE A 64 -0.43 -19.76 -9.80
C PHE A 64 -1.71 -19.64 -8.96
N GLU A 65 -2.25 -20.77 -8.48
CA GLU A 65 -3.41 -20.77 -7.59
C GLU A 65 -3.07 -20.09 -6.25
N ARG A 66 -1.93 -20.44 -5.65
CA ARG A 66 -1.50 -19.89 -4.36
C ARG A 66 -1.05 -18.43 -4.46
N VAL A 67 -0.36 -18.03 -5.53
CA VAL A 67 0.02 -16.63 -5.78
C VAL A 67 -1.23 -15.78 -6.07
N GLY A 68 -2.20 -16.32 -6.80
CA GLY A 68 -3.51 -15.70 -7.02
C GLY A 68 -4.26 -15.50 -5.70
N LEU A 69 -4.31 -16.52 -4.85
CA LEU A 69 -4.91 -16.45 -3.51
C LEU A 69 -4.21 -15.40 -2.63
N LEU A 70 -2.87 -15.43 -2.58
CA LEU A 70 -2.04 -14.49 -1.83
C LEU A 70 -2.35 -13.03 -2.22
N THR A 71 -2.38 -12.75 -3.52
CA THR A 71 -2.63 -11.41 -4.06
C THR A 71 -4.07 -10.96 -3.83
N GLY A 72 -5.04 -11.86 -4.07
CA GLY A 72 -6.46 -11.59 -3.88
C GLY A 72 -6.81 -11.33 -2.40
N LEU A 73 -6.27 -12.13 -1.48
CA LEU A 73 -6.44 -11.93 -0.05
C LEU A 73 -5.79 -10.61 0.39
N ASN A 74 -4.58 -10.30 -0.06
CA ASN A 74 -3.95 -9.03 0.28
C ASN A 74 -4.82 -7.82 -0.14
N GLN A 75 -5.37 -7.81 -1.35
CA GLN A 75 -6.28 -6.76 -1.80
C GLN A 75 -7.58 -6.69 -0.98
N ALA A 76 -8.14 -7.83 -0.56
CA ALA A 76 -9.32 -7.86 0.31
C ALA A 76 -9.01 -7.24 1.68
N PHE A 77 -7.86 -7.58 2.28
CA PHE A 77 -7.42 -7.05 3.57
C PHE A 77 -7.06 -5.57 3.48
N GLN A 78 -6.57 -5.07 2.35
CA GLN A 78 -6.39 -3.64 2.09
C GLN A 78 -7.71 -2.86 2.18
N ARG A 79 -8.79 -3.42 1.64
CA ARG A 79 -10.13 -2.81 1.77
C ARG A 79 -10.60 -2.78 3.22
N VAL A 80 -10.30 -3.82 4.00
CA VAL A 80 -10.57 -3.82 5.44
C VAL A 80 -9.76 -2.72 6.15
N GLY A 81 -8.48 -2.59 5.83
CA GLY A 81 -7.61 -1.52 6.35
C GLY A 81 -8.13 -0.12 6.06
N SER A 82 -8.62 0.13 4.84
CA SER A 82 -9.18 1.44 4.50
C SER A 82 -10.47 1.76 5.26
N ILE A 83 -11.32 0.77 5.56
CA ILE A 83 -12.51 0.99 6.41
C ILE A 83 -12.12 1.34 7.86
N LEU A 84 -11.06 0.72 8.38
CA LEU A 84 -10.60 0.94 9.76
C LEU A 84 -10.06 2.35 10.00
N ILE A 85 -9.63 3.08 8.96
CA ILE A 85 -9.00 4.39 9.16
C ILE A 85 -9.98 5.46 9.66
N ALA A 86 -11.24 5.42 9.19
CA ALA A 86 -12.24 6.46 9.44
C ALA A 86 -12.53 6.67 10.94
N PRO A 87 -12.76 5.63 11.77
CA PRO A 87 -12.89 5.81 13.21
C PRO A 87 -11.56 6.18 13.90
N LEU A 88 -10.42 5.75 13.35
CA LEU A 88 -9.09 5.98 13.92
C LEU A 88 -8.67 7.45 13.86
N ILE A 89 -8.80 8.10 12.70
CA ILE A 89 -8.43 9.51 12.49
C ILE A 89 -9.38 10.48 13.22
N LYS A 90 -10.59 10.04 13.59
CA LYS A 90 -11.48 10.82 14.46
C LYS A 90 -10.96 10.86 15.89
N ARG A 91 -10.39 9.76 16.41
CA ARG A 91 -9.97 9.66 17.81
C ARG A 91 -8.53 10.11 18.04
N TRP A 92 -7.63 9.85 17.09
CA TRP A 92 -6.21 10.15 17.20
C TRP A 92 -5.73 11.11 16.12
N LEU A 93 -4.58 11.73 16.35
CA LEU A 93 -3.93 12.62 15.37
C LEU A 93 -3.57 11.82 14.11
N THR A 94 -3.95 12.31 12.93
CA THR A 94 -3.68 11.72 11.61
C THR A 94 -2.21 11.31 11.45
N LYS A 95 -1.26 12.15 11.90
CA LYS A 95 0.18 11.85 11.83
C LYS A 95 0.61 10.63 12.66
N LEU A 96 -0.01 10.40 13.83
CA LEU A 96 0.32 9.26 14.69
C LEU A 96 -0.25 7.97 14.09
N VAL A 97 -1.47 8.04 13.57
CA VAL A 97 -2.11 6.91 12.89
C VAL A 97 -1.29 6.50 11.66
N LEU A 98 -0.86 7.47 10.85
CA LEU A 98 0.01 7.23 9.70
C LEU A 98 1.33 6.57 10.12
N SER A 99 2.07 7.20 11.05
CA SER A 99 3.39 6.72 11.49
C SER A 99 3.30 5.30 12.08
N CYS A 100 2.27 5.03 12.87
CA CYS A 100 2.01 3.71 13.46
C CYS A 100 1.66 2.67 12.40
N ALA A 101 0.79 2.99 11.44
CA ALA A 101 0.41 2.06 10.37
C ALA A 101 1.62 1.59 9.56
N ILE A 102 2.54 2.49 9.24
CA ILE A 102 3.75 2.16 8.48
C ILE A 102 4.77 1.42 9.33
N LEU A 103 4.85 1.73 10.62
CA LEU A 103 5.71 0.99 11.53
C LEU A 103 5.23 -0.45 11.65
N VAL A 104 3.92 -0.68 11.77
CA VAL A 104 3.33 -2.03 11.70
C VAL A 104 3.67 -2.70 10.37
N PHE A 105 3.53 -1.98 9.25
CA PHE A 105 3.89 -2.52 7.94
C PHE A 105 5.38 -2.90 7.88
N SER A 106 6.27 -2.03 8.37
CA SER A 106 7.72 -2.29 8.46
C SER A 106 8.04 -3.51 9.31
N VAL A 107 7.33 -3.72 10.41
CA VAL A 107 7.52 -4.90 11.28
C VAL A 107 7.07 -6.16 10.55
N MET A 108 5.92 -6.12 9.87
CA MET A 108 5.43 -7.29 9.13
C MET A 108 6.36 -7.68 7.97
N THR A 109 6.91 -6.71 7.24
CA THR A 109 7.90 -7.00 6.19
C THR A 109 9.23 -7.49 6.76
N ALA A 110 9.66 -6.97 7.91
CA ALA A 110 10.85 -7.47 8.61
C ALA A 110 10.69 -8.90 9.14
N ILE A 111 9.50 -9.29 9.60
CA ILE A 111 9.24 -10.66 10.09
C ILE A 111 9.51 -11.70 9.00
N LEU A 112 9.17 -11.42 7.73
CA LEU A 112 9.46 -12.35 6.63
C LEU A 112 10.97 -12.59 6.46
N LEU A 113 11.79 -11.55 6.58
CA LEU A 113 13.26 -11.66 6.53
C LEU A 113 13.81 -12.42 7.74
N ILE A 114 13.25 -12.17 8.93
CA ILE A 114 13.67 -12.83 10.17
C ILE A 114 13.34 -14.32 10.13
N VAL A 115 12.14 -14.69 9.65
CA VAL A 115 11.73 -16.09 9.50
C VAL A 115 12.64 -16.81 8.51
N ASP A 116 12.96 -16.17 7.40
CA ASP A 116 13.86 -16.76 6.42
C ASP A 116 15.30 -16.93 6.97
N ALA A 117 15.89 -15.88 7.54
CA ALA A 117 17.20 -15.96 8.19
C ALA A 117 17.24 -16.97 9.35
N GLY A 118 16.17 -17.03 10.14
CA GLY A 118 16.03 -17.93 11.29
C GLY A 118 15.85 -19.40 10.91
N THR A 119 15.43 -19.69 9.67
CA THR A 119 15.31 -21.06 9.14
C THR A 119 16.45 -21.45 8.22
N GLY A 120 17.58 -20.72 8.28
CA GLY A 120 18.81 -21.05 7.58
C GLY A 120 18.95 -20.42 6.19
N GLY A 121 18.05 -19.51 5.81
CA GLY A 121 18.13 -18.79 4.54
C GLY A 121 19.37 -17.92 4.45
N ARG A 122 20.05 -17.98 3.30
CA ARG A 122 21.29 -17.23 3.02
C ARG A 122 21.09 -16.29 1.84
N PHE A 123 21.92 -15.25 1.76
CA PHE A 123 22.01 -14.43 0.56
C PHE A 123 22.39 -15.31 -0.64
N LYS A 124 21.85 -15.00 -1.82
CA LYS A 124 22.22 -15.69 -3.06
C LYS A 124 23.75 -15.61 -3.24
N PRO A 125 24.48 -16.73 -3.29
CA PRO A 125 25.92 -16.72 -3.52
C PRO A 125 26.23 -16.19 -4.92
N ASP A 126 27.31 -15.41 -5.06
CA ASP A 126 27.82 -14.99 -6.36
C ASP A 126 28.10 -16.23 -7.23
N ASN A 127 27.64 -16.21 -8.49
CA ASN A 127 27.75 -17.31 -9.48
C ASN A 127 26.95 -18.60 -9.18
N TRP A 128 25.87 -18.51 -8.39
CA TRP A 128 24.97 -19.67 -8.16
C TRP A 128 24.34 -20.19 -9.45
N SER A 129 23.94 -19.29 -10.36
CA SER A 129 23.34 -19.64 -11.66
C SER A 129 24.31 -20.30 -12.65
N ASP A 130 25.63 -20.28 -12.38
CA ASP A 130 26.62 -20.92 -13.26
C ASP A 130 26.91 -22.38 -12.88
N ASN A 131 26.59 -22.77 -11.63
CA ASN A 131 26.97 -24.08 -11.06
C ASN A 131 25.78 -24.96 -10.64
N HIS A 132 24.56 -24.43 -10.64
CA HIS A 132 23.34 -25.14 -10.28
C HIS A 132 22.23 -24.85 -11.29
N ASP A 133 21.29 -25.78 -11.45
CA ASP A 133 20.12 -25.61 -12.32
C ASP A 133 19.31 -24.37 -11.92
N GLU A 134 18.63 -23.74 -12.90
CA GLU A 134 17.87 -22.48 -12.69
C GLU A 134 16.80 -22.58 -11.59
N ASP A 135 16.38 -23.81 -11.24
CA ASP A 135 15.37 -24.14 -10.24
C ASP A 135 15.93 -24.60 -8.87
N ASP A 136 17.26 -24.55 -8.66
CA ASP A 136 17.85 -24.87 -7.35
C ASP A 136 17.82 -23.65 -6.41
N PHE A 137 16.86 -23.67 -5.48
CA PHE A 137 16.68 -22.66 -4.44
C PHE A 137 17.19 -23.10 -3.05
N GLY A 138 18.22 -23.96 -2.99
CA GLY A 138 18.80 -24.46 -1.73
C GLY A 138 19.33 -23.40 -0.75
N TYR A 139 19.36 -22.12 -1.13
CA TYR A 139 19.68 -20.99 -0.25
C TYR A 139 18.47 -20.41 0.49
N TYR A 140 17.25 -20.89 0.23
CA TYR A 140 16.04 -20.46 0.96
C TYR A 140 15.95 -21.09 2.35
N GLY A 141 15.38 -20.36 3.30
CA GLY A 141 15.10 -20.87 4.64
C GLY A 141 14.04 -21.98 4.63
N SER A 142 14.21 -22.98 5.49
CA SER A 142 13.35 -24.16 5.59
C SER A 142 12.04 -23.89 6.36
N TYR A 143 11.27 -22.89 5.92
CA TYR A 143 9.94 -22.57 6.46
C TYR A 143 8.83 -22.86 5.44
N ASN A 144 7.63 -23.18 5.94
CA ASN A 144 6.45 -23.47 5.12
C ASN A 144 6.01 -22.22 4.34
N ALA A 145 5.91 -22.32 3.02
CA ALA A 145 5.55 -21.23 2.12
C ALA A 145 4.16 -20.64 2.42
N ASN A 146 3.23 -21.44 2.96
CA ASN A 146 1.91 -20.95 3.38
C ASN A 146 1.99 -19.92 4.52
N GLY A 147 3.11 -19.86 5.25
CA GLY A 147 3.36 -18.84 6.28
C GLY A 147 3.44 -17.42 5.72
N ILE A 148 3.74 -17.26 4.42
CA ILE A 148 3.77 -15.95 3.75
C ILE A 148 2.36 -15.34 3.69
N ILE A 149 1.32 -16.16 3.49
CA ILE A 149 -0.07 -15.72 3.32
C ILE A 149 -0.57 -14.87 4.51
N PRO A 150 -0.57 -15.35 5.76
CA PRO A 150 -1.10 -14.58 6.88
C PRO A 150 -0.31 -13.28 7.13
N ILE A 151 1.02 -13.31 6.97
CA ILE A 151 1.87 -12.12 7.16
C ILE A 151 1.56 -11.06 6.08
N TYR A 152 1.39 -11.50 4.83
CA TYR A 152 1.05 -10.61 3.73
C TYR A 152 -0.37 -10.04 3.86
N CYS A 153 -1.34 -10.81 4.36
CA CYS A 153 -2.68 -10.32 4.67
C CYS A 153 -2.69 -9.20 5.73
N VAL A 154 -1.93 -9.37 6.82
CA VAL A 154 -1.81 -8.33 7.87
C VAL A 154 -1.12 -7.09 7.32
N SER A 155 -0.08 -7.29 6.50
CA SER A 155 0.57 -6.20 5.75
C SER A 155 -0.41 -5.46 4.85
N GLY A 156 -1.36 -6.17 4.23
CA GLY A 156 -2.46 -5.59 3.47
C GLY A 156 -3.33 -4.62 4.24
N ILE A 157 -3.67 -4.94 5.50
CA ILE A 157 -4.43 -4.02 6.37
C ILE A 157 -3.65 -2.72 6.55
N ALA A 158 -2.37 -2.82 6.92
CA ALA A 158 -1.52 -1.65 7.12
C ALA A 158 -1.37 -0.84 5.82
N HIS A 159 -1.18 -1.51 4.68
CA HIS A 159 -1.10 -0.88 3.36
C HIS A 159 -2.37 -0.08 3.03
N GLY A 160 -3.55 -0.68 3.21
CA GLY A 160 -4.83 -0.02 2.94
C GLY A 160 -5.11 1.17 3.87
N MET A 161 -4.64 1.10 5.12
CA MET A 161 -4.69 2.24 6.04
C MET A 161 -3.83 3.41 5.55
N VAL A 162 -2.59 3.14 5.12
CA VAL A 162 -1.63 4.15 4.65
C VAL A 162 -2.10 4.80 3.34
N GLU A 163 -2.59 4.01 2.40
CA GLU A 163 -3.05 4.55 1.11
C GLU A 163 -4.20 5.54 1.28
N LEU A 164 -5.19 5.21 2.14
CA LEU A 164 -6.33 6.08 2.35
C LEU A 164 -5.96 7.35 3.12
N ILE A 165 -5.12 7.25 4.15
CA ILE A 165 -4.69 8.44 4.90
C ILE A 165 -3.83 9.39 4.05
N CYS A 166 -3.01 8.86 3.14
CA CYS A 166 -2.22 9.66 2.20
C CYS A 166 -3.09 10.44 1.19
N ARG A 167 -4.33 10.03 0.96
CA ARG A 167 -5.27 10.80 0.14
C ARG A 167 -5.94 11.95 0.90
N VAL A 168 -6.00 11.90 2.23
CA VAL A 168 -6.65 12.95 3.04
C VAL A 168 -5.66 14.02 3.52
N ILE A 169 -4.40 13.66 3.75
CA ILE A 169 -3.35 14.58 4.24
C ILE A 169 -3.17 15.81 3.35
N PRO A 170 -3.15 15.71 2.01
CA PRO A 170 -2.99 16.88 1.16
C PRO A 170 -4.07 17.95 1.44
N ARG A 171 -5.32 17.51 1.61
CA ARG A 171 -6.43 18.39 1.96
C ARG A 171 -6.24 19.03 3.34
N ASP A 172 -5.72 18.28 4.30
CA ASP A 172 -5.49 18.75 5.67
C ASP A 172 -4.34 19.78 5.78
N ILE A 173 -3.36 19.74 4.86
CA ILE A 173 -2.22 20.69 4.84
C ILE A 173 -2.62 22.04 4.24
N VAL A 174 -3.29 22.06 3.08
CA VAL A 174 -3.58 23.30 2.31
C VAL A 174 -4.94 23.93 2.67
N GLY A 175 -5.87 23.15 3.24
CA GLY A 175 -7.18 23.66 3.65
C GLY A 175 -8.09 24.05 2.49
N GLY A 176 -8.83 25.16 2.63
CA GLY A 176 -10.00 25.50 1.80
C GLY A 176 -9.74 26.09 0.42
N ASN A 177 -8.50 26.36 0.03
CA ASN A 177 -8.20 26.89 -1.32
C ASN A 177 -8.10 25.74 -2.34
N VAL A 178 -9.18 25.55 -3.12
CA VAL A 178 -9.32 24.48 -4.12
C VAL A 178 -8.19 24.50 -5.17
N GLN A 179 -7.73 25.69 -5.57
CA GLN A 179 -6.70 25.82 -6.60
C GLN A 179 -5.33 25.36 -6.09
N ASN A 180 -4.96 25.75 -4.87
CA ASN A 180 -3.71 25.31 -4.23
C ASN A 180 -3.75 23.81 -3.92
N LEU A 181 -4.90 23.30 -3.46
CA LEU A 181 -5.10 21.89 -3.19
C LEU A 181 -4.90 21.03 -4.44
N ARG A 182 -5.51 21.41 -5.57
CA ARG A 182 -5.37 20.67 -6.84
C ARG A 182 -3.93 20.61 -7.33
N ARG A 183 -3.18 21.71 -7.22
CA ARG A 183 -1.76 21.76 -7.64
C ARG A 183 -0.87 20.90 -6.75
N MET A 184 -1.09 20.94 -5.44
CA MET A 184 -0.31 20.15 -4.50
C MET A 184 -0.63 18.65 -4.61
N ASP A 185 -1.91 18.28 -4.76
CA ASP A 185 -2.33 16.90 -5.00
C ASP A 185 -1.66 16.32 -6.25
N ALA A 186 -1.69 17.07 -7.36
CA ALA A 186 -0.98 16.68 -8.58
C ALA A 186 0.54 16.51 -8.37
N LEU A 187 1.16 17.41 -7.60
CA LEU A 187 2.59 17.34 -7.30
C LEU A 187 2.93 16.08 -6.49
N VAL A 188 2.16 15.78 -5.43
CA VAL A 188 2.32 14.57 -4.62
C VAL A 188 2.17 13.33 -5.50
N HIS A 189 1.15 13.29 -6.36
CA HIS A 189 0.91 12.19 -7.29
C HIS A 189 2.08 11.98 -8.27
N ILE A 190 2.66 13.05 -8.82
CA ILE A 190 3.81 12.94 -9.71
C ILE A 190 5.01 12.29 -8.98
N PHE A 191 5.34 12.75 -7.78
CA PHE A 191 6.43 12.15 -7.00
C PHE A 191 6.13 10.71 -6.57
N TYR A 192 4.88 10.42 -6.24
CA TYR A 192 4.41 9.07 -5.93
C TYR A 192 4.65 8.12 -7.11
N GLU A 193 4.23 8.47 -8.33
CA GLU A 193 4.41 7.59 -9.49
C GLU A 193 5.88 7.44 -9.92
N ILE A 194 6.65 8.53 -9.87
CA ILE A 194 8.09 8.49 -10.18
C ILE A 194 8.83 7.57 -9.21
N SER A 195 8.58 7.71 -7.90
CA SER A 195 9.24 6.90 -6.88
C SER A 195 8.83 5.42 -6.94
N GLY A 196 7.56 5.13 -7.24
CA GLY A 196 7.09 3.75 -7.46
C GLY A 196 7.78 3.11 -8.66
N THR A 197 7.79 3.81 -9.78
CA THR A 197 8.47 3.34 -11.00
C THR A 197 9.96 3.07 -10.75
N ALA A 198 10.65 3.97 -10.04
CA ALA A 198 12.04 3.78 -9.65
C ALA A 198 12.24 2.58 -8.72
N GLY A 199 11.32 2.34 -7.78
CA GLY A 199 11.34 1.18 -6.88
C GLY A 199 11.19 -0.15 -7.63
N ALA A 200 10.26 -0.21 -8.59
CA ALA A 200 10.09 -1.39 -9.45
C ALA A 200 11.36 -1.71 -10.25
N PHE A 201 11.95 -0.71 -10.90
CA PHE A 201 13.20 -0.88 -11.64
C PHE A 201 14.37 -1.27 -10.75
N CYS A 202 14.52 -0.63 -9.58
CA CYS A 202 15.55 -0.99 -8.61
C CYS A 202 15.42 -2.45 -8.16
N THR A 203 14.19 -2.93 -8.00
CA THR A 203 13.92 -4.30 -7.58
C THR A 203 14.26 -5.31 -8.66
N ALA A 204 13.76 -5.08 -9.87
CA ALA A 204 13.98 -5.97 -11.00
C ALA A 204 15.46 -6.00 -11.45
N LEU A 205 16.15 -4.86 -11.45
CA LEU A 205 17.49 -4.74 -12.04
C LEU A 205 18.63 -4.87 -11.03
N ALA A 206 18.41 -4.52 -9.76
CA ALA A 206 19.48 -4.51 -8.76
C ALA A 206 19.24 -5.47 -7.61
N LEU A 207 18.07 -5.42 -6.96
CA LEU A 207 17.84 -6.17 -5.73
C LEU A 207 17.68 -7.68 -5.97
N ILE A 208 16.86 -8.08 -6.94
CA ILE A 208 16.66 -9.50 -7.27
C ILE A 208 17.95 -10.16 -7.79
N PRO A 209 18.69 -9.55 -8.75
CA PRO A 209 19.94 -10.15 -9.23
C PRO A 209 21.02 -10.26 -8.15
N SER A 210 21.14 -9.26 -7.26
CA SER A 210 22.22 -9.20 -6.27
C SER A 210 21.93 -9.99 -4.99
N PHE A 211 20.70 -9.94 -4.46
CA PHE A 211 20.38 -10.54 -3.16
C PHE A 211 19.54 -11.83 -3.27
N GLY A 212 19.06 -12.15 -4.46
CA GLY A 212 18.06 -13.20 -4.68
C GLY A 212 16.67 -12.79 -4.20
N ASN A 213 15.64 -13.53 -4.62
CA ASN A 213 14.25 -13.19 -4.30
C ASN A 213 13.97 -13.18 -2.79
N ASN A 214 14.73 -13.96 -2.03
CA ASN A 214 14.60 -14.12 -0.58
C ASN A 214 14.89 -12.85 0.23
N TYR A 215 15.99 -12.15 -0.12
CA TYR A 215 16.41 -10.92 0.54
C TYR A 215 16.16 -9.66 -0.32
N SER A 216 15.49 -9.81 -1.46
CA SER A 216 15.24 -8.71 -2.41
C SER A 216 14.44 -7.55 -1.79
N PHE A 217 13.65 -7.79 -0.75
CA PHE A 217 12.89 -6.77 -0.02
C PHE A 217 13.55 -6.31 1.29
N LEU A 218 14.84 -6.59 1.51
CA LEU A 218 15.61 -6.11 2.68
C LEU A 218 15.53 -4.59 2.86
N ILE A 219 15.42 -3.87 1.74
CA ILE A 219 15.40 -2.41 1.72
C ILE A 219 14.06 -1.84 2.21
N THR A 220 12.96 -2.58 2.05
CA THR A 220 11.59 -2.17 2.38
C THR A 220 11.41 -1.78 3.86
N PRO A 221 11.75 -2.62 4.86
CA PRO A 221 11.55 -2.24 6.26
C PRO A 221 12.39 -1.01 6.65
N ILE A 222 13.57 -0.83 6.06
CA ILE A 222 14.40 0.36 6.31
C ILE A 222 13.70 1.62 5.78
N PHE A 223 13.23 1.59 4.53
CA PHE A 223 12.50 2.71 3.94
C PHE A 223 11.20 3.02 4.68
N PHE A 224 10.47 2.00 5.13
CA PHE A 224 9.25 2.19 5.91
C PHE A 224 9.53 2.76 7.29
N ALA A 225 10.58 2.30 7.99
CA ALA A 225 10.98 2.87 9.26
C ALA A 225 11.38 4.35 9.11
N VAL A 226 12.17 4.69 8.09
CA VAL A 226 12.56 6.09 7.82
C VAL A 226 11.33 6.92 7.43
N ALA A 227 10.42 6.40 6.62
CA ALA A 227 9.17 7.08 6.27
C ALA A 227 8.30 7.36 7.50
N SER A 228 8.20 6.39 8.43
CA SER A 228 7.49 6.55 9.70
C SER A 228 8.11 7.67 10.56
N ILE A 229 9.45 7.72 10.65
CA ILE A 229 10.18 8.78 11.37
C ILE A 229 9.94 10.14 10.71
N VAL A 230 10.09 10.23 9.38
CA VAL A 230 9.88 11.49 8.63
C VAL A 230 8.48 12.02 8.83
N TRP A 231 7.47 11.16 8.74
CA TRP A 231 6.07 11.56 8.91
C TRP A 231 5.68 11.87 10.36
N PHE A 232 6.41 11.37 11.35
CA PHE A 232 6.25 11.79 12.75
C PHE A 232 6.57 13.28 12.95
N PHE A 233 7.50 13.83 12.17
CA PHE A 233 7.88 15.26 12.21
C PHE A 233 6.92 16.20 11.47
N ILE A 234 5.85 15.69 10.85
CA ILE A 234 4.80 16.53 10.28
C ILE A 234 4.14 17.35 11.41
N SER A 235 4.01 18.66 11.22
CA SER A 235 3.33 19.55 12.18
C SER A 235 1.87 19.14 12.34
N ASN A 236 1.22 19.48 13.47
CA ASN A 236 -0.16 19.07 13.74
C ASN A 236 -1.10 19.53 12.60
N LEU A 237 -1.52 18.58 11.77
CA LEU A 237 -2.49 18.77 10.68
C LEU A 237 -3.84 19.10 11.30
N ASN A 238 -4.27 20.37 11.24
CA ASN A 238 -5.59 20.93 11.61
C ASN A 238 -6.50 20.05 12.49
N TYR A 239 -5.98 19.53 13.60
CA TYR A 239 -6.66 18.51 14.38
C TYR A 239 -7.70 19.20 15.28
N ARG A 240 -8.96 19.12 14.87
CA ARG A 240 -10.10 19.49 15.70
C ARG A 240 -10.48 18.28 16.54
N LYS A 241 -10.19 18.30 17.85
CA LYS A 241 -10.67 17.28 18.79
C LYS A 241 -12.20 17.14 18.65
N PRO A 242 -12.77 15.95 18.37
CA PRO A 242 -14.21 15.81 18.43
C PRO A 242 -14.68 15.97 19.87
N LEU A 243 -15.74 16.77 20.06
CA LEU A 243 -16.54 16.74 21.28
C LEU A 243 -17.06 15.31 21.47
N LYS A 244 -16.95 14.76 22.68
CA LYS A 244 -17.30 13.37 23.05
C LYS A 244 -18.63 12.94 22.41
N GLU A 245 -18.57 12.04 21.44
CA GLU A 245 -19.73 11.29 20.96
C GLU A 245 -19.45 9.79 21.12
N GLY A 246 -20.15 9.16 22.06
CA GLY A 246 -20.01 7.75 22.46
C GLY A 246 -20.64 6.78 21.47
N GLY A 247 -20.22 6.82 20.20
CA GLY A 247 -20.66 5.85 19.19
C GLY A 247 -19.90 4.52 19.27
N ASN A 248 -20.63 3.40 19.22
CA ASN A 248 -20.07 2.04 19.26
C ASN A 248 -19.14 1.78 18.06
N TYR A 249 -17.83 1.69 18.35
CA TYR A 249 -16.74 1.46 17.39
C TYR A 249 -16.99 0.26 16.47
N LEU A 250 -17.42 -0.86 17.05
CA LEU A 250 -17.70 -2.10 16.31
C LEU A 250 -18.89 -1.95 15.36
N LEU A 251 -19.84 -1.06 15.67
CA LEU A 251 -21.01 -0.82 14.83
C LEU A 251 -20.64 0.03 13.61
N ALA A 252 -19.77 1.04 13.76
CA ALA A 252 -19.26 1.83 12.64
C ALA A 252 -18.36 0.99 11.71
N VAL A 253 -17.47 0.18 12.28
CA VAL A 253 -16.62 -0.74 11.51
C VAL A 253 -17.46 -1.83 10.84
N GLY A 254 -18.43 -2.41 11.57
CA GLY A 254 -19.35 -3.42 11.06
C GLY A 254 -20.26 -2.90 9.94
N MET A 255 -20.75 -1.66 10.05
CA MET A 255 -21.54 -1.01 9.01
C MET A 255 -20.70 -0.71 7.77
N GLY A 256 -19.46 -0.24 7.93
CA GLY A 256 -18.52 -0.04 6.82
C GLY A 256 -18.19 -1.35 6.11
N PHE A 257 -17.94 -2.42 6.88
CA PHE A 257 -17.71 -3.76 6.36
C PHE A 257 -18.94 -4.29 5.60
N TRP A 258 -20.14 -4.18 6.17
CA TRP A 258 -21.40 -4.57 5.53
C TRP A 258 -21.68 -3.82 4.21
N LEU A 259 -21.42 -2.52 4.18
CA LEU A 259 -21.58 -1.70 2.97
C LEU A 259 -20.59 -2.14 1.87
N SER A 260 -19.34 -2.42 2.26
CA SER A 260 -18.29 -2.84 1.33
C SER A 260 -18.54 -4.23 0.72
N LEU A 261 -19.09 -5.16 1.50
CA LEU A 261 -19.47 -6.50 1.03
C LEU A 261 -20.68 -6.44 0.10
N ASN A 262 -21.69 -5.63 0.43
CA ASN A 262 -22.86 -5.45 -0.44
C ASN A 262 -22.47 -4.81 -1.78
N LEU A 263 -21.61 -3.79 -1.77
CA LEU A 263 -21.15 -3.15 -3.00
C LEU A 263 -20.29 -4.10 -3.85
N SER A 264 -19.43 -4.90 -3.22
CA SER A 264 -18.62 -5.93 -3.91
C SER A 264 -19.51 -7.03 -4.51
N GLY A 265 -20.55 -7.45 -3.79
CA GLY A 265 -21.55 -8.40 -4.28
C GLY A 265 -22.41 -7.84 -5.42
N LEU A 266 -22.70 -6.54 -5.40
CA LEU A 266 -23.43 -5.86 -6.48
C LEU A 266 -22.58 -5.80 -7.77
N VAL A 267 -21.29 -5.48 -7.66
CA VAL A 267 -20.35 -5.46 -8.79
C VAL A 267 -20.12 -6.86 -9.36
N SER A 268 -20.02 -7.88 -8.51
CA SER A 268 -19.92 -9.28 -8.95
C SER A 268 -21.19 -9.75 -9.66
N ARG A 269 -22.38 -9.33 -9.18
CA ARG A 269 -23.66 -9.63 -9.86
C ARG A 269 -23.79 -8.92 -11.21
N SER A 270 -23.28 -7.70 -11.36
CA SER A 270 -23.25 -7.01 -12.65
C SER A 270 -22.34 -7.69 -13.68
N PHE A 271 -21.26 -8.34 -13.25
CA PHE A 271 -20.38 -9.12 -14.15
C PHE A 271 -20.98 -10.47 -14.56
N SER A 272 -21.85 -11.08 -13.74
CA SER A 272 -22.53 -12.34 -14.08
C SER A 272 -23.70 -12.19 -15.07
N VAL A 273 -24.02 -10.97 -15.53
CA VAL A 273 -25.14 -10.68 -16.45
C VAL A 273 -24.66 -10.35 -17.87
N LEU A 274 -23.35 -10.44 -18.17
CA LEU A 274 -22.88 -10.32 -19.55
C LEU A 274 -22.96 -11.69 -20.25
N PRO A 275 -23.77 -11.84 -21.32
CA PRO A 275 -23.83 -13.08 -22.06
C PRO A 275 -22.53 -13.27 -22.84
N ASN A 276 -22.17 -14.55 -22.94
CA ASN A 276 -21.06 -15.11 -23.68
C ASN A 276 -21.03 -14.56 -25.14
N SER A 277 -20.09 -13.67 -25.46
CA SER A 277 -19.72 -13.40 -26.85
C SER A 277 -18.23 -13.08 -26.95
N SER A 278 -17.52 -14.02 -27.56
CA SER A 278 -16.20 -13.88 -28.16
C SER A 278 -16.05 -12.60 -28.98
N GLY A 279 -15.02 -11.79 -28.69
CA GLY A 279 -14.51 -10.75 -29.59
C GLY A 279 -14.20 -9.40 -28.93
N PHE A 280 -13.00 -8.91 -29.23
CA PHE A 280 -12.53 -7.52 -29.15
C PHE A 280 -12.03 -6.93 -27.83
N CYS A 281 -10.71 -6.71 -27.82
CA CYS A 281 -10.00 -5.67 -27.09
C CYS A 281 -10.66 -4.29 -27.24
N GLN A 282 -11.01 -3.66 -26.13
CA GLN A 282 -10.80 -2.22 -25.95
C GLN A 282 -10.91 -1.85 -24.46
N ALA A 283 -9.75 -1.58 -23.85
CA ALA A 283 -9.68 -0.89 -22.57
C ALA A 283 -10.08 0.58 -22.79
N THR A 284 -11.16 1.02 -22.15
CA THR A 284 -11.40 2.44 -21.89
C THR A 284 -11.49 2.65 -20.38
N PRO A 285 -10.79 3.65 -19.81
CA PRO A 285 -10.80 3.89 -18.38
C PRO A 285 -12.06 4.66 -18.01
N LEU A 286 -12.86 4.15 -17.07
CA LEU A 286 -13.95 4.88 -16.44
C LEU A 286 -13.38 5.86 -15.40
N PRO A 287 -13.47 7.18 -15.60
CA PRO A 287 -13.41 8.15 -14.51
C PRO A 287 -14.79 8.16 -13.82
N TYR A 288 -14.98 8.96 -12.77
CA TYR A 288 -16.28 9.33 -12.16
C TYR A 288 -16.75 8.59 -10.89
N MET A 289 -16.20 7.43 -10.48
CA MET A 289 -16.73 6.72 -9.30
C MET A 289 -16.02 7.01 -7.96
N VAL A 290 -15.09 7.98 -7.90
CA VAL A 290 -14.43 8.41 -6.65
C VAL A 290 -15.13 9.62 -6.02
N THR A 291 -16.00 10.30 -6.77
CA THR A 291 -16.63 11.56 -6.34
C THR A 291 -17.81 11.38 -5.37
N ASP A 292 -18.44 10.21 -5.31
CA ASP A 292 -19.66 10.01 -4.50
C ASP A 292 -19.39 9.58 -3.05
N ILE A 293 -18.28 8.87 -2.78
CA ILE A 293 -17.93 8.48 -1.41
C ILE A 293 -17.57 9.73 -0.57
N SER A 294 -17.00 10.76 -1.19
CA SER A 294 -16.73 12.04 -0.52
C SER A 294 -18.00 12.85 -0.21
N LYS A 295 -19.12 12.58 -0.90
CA LYS A 295 -20.40 13.27 -0.67
C LYS A 295 -21.29 12.56 0.36
N MET A 296 -21.21 11.23 0.47
CA MET A 296 -22.02 10.46 1.41
C MET A 296 -21.51 10.47 2.86
N VAL A 297 -20.20 10.67 3.09
CA VAL A 297 -19.61 10.63 4.45
C VAL A 297 -19.66 11.99 5.18
N LEU A 298 -20.05 13.08 4.51
CA LEU A 298 -19.97 14.46 5.05
C LEU A 298 -21.32 15.20 5.23
N ARG A 299 -22.48 14.54 5.13
CA ARG A 299 -23.75 15.09 5.67
C ARG A 299 -24.04 14.39 7.00
N PRO A 300 -23.79 15.05 8.14
CA PRO A 300 -24.77 16.02 8.64
C PRO A 300 -24.11 17.19 9.39
N LEU A 301 -23.93 18.35 8.76
CA LEU A 301 -23.48 19.57 9.46
C LEU A 301 -24.11 20.86 8.91
N TRP A 302 -25.37 20.80 8.46
CA TRP A 302 -26.17 22.01 8.29
C TRP A 302 -27.64 21.67 8.58
N PRO A 303 -28.30 22.33 9.56
CA PRO A 303 -29.75 22.32 9.64
C PRO A 303 -30.29 23.16 8.48
N ASP A 304 -31.28 22.60 7.79
CA ASP A 304 -32.04 23.27 6.76
C ASP A 304 -32.79 24.49 7.31
N GLY A 305 -32.81 25.59 6.56
CA GLY A 305 -33.87 26.59 6.65
C GLY A 305 -33.47 27.99 7.16
N ILE A 306 -33.68 28.96 6.25
CA ILE A 306 -33.62 30.44 6.37
C ILE A 306 -32.23 31.04 6.09
#